data_AF-A0A328VLH6-F1
#
_entry.id   AF-A0A328VLH6-F1
#
_cell.length_a   1.000
_cell.length_b   1.000
_cell.length_c   1.000
_cell.angle_alpha   90.00
_cell.angle_beta   90.00
_cell.angle_gamma   90.00
#
_symmetry.space_group_name_H-M   'P 1'
#
loop_
_entity.id
_entity.type
_entity.pdbx_description
1 polymer ?
#
loop_
_entity_poly.entity_id
_entity_poly.type
_entity_poly.pdbx_seq_one_letter_code
_entity_poly.pdbx_strand_id
1 'polypeptide(L)'
;MIKLFKGLKRPGQLTLLTLVSLVVASFVGYLALPAIAQAAPASGGQCARNDVQCVINIGNQLITARLNALNTLSSRVTQQQQAGHITADAASALQADIATNQNGLKSLQSKLDAETSAQAARQDVRNIFWQFRIYAVVLPRDYQQLHFDIEQKLASRMEAAKAAIEKAIAAAPASKQAQLQSLYNDFKAQLATAEAQFDTVQSTLPTLTPENYNQDHAAYASNLAKVRSAEKTAHTALHQAASDLHQIAQLLKN
;
A
#
# COMPACT_ATOMS: atom_id res chain seq x y z
N MET A 1 48.23 5.87 -1.93
CA MET A 1 48.59 7.28 -1.71
C MET A 1 47.66 7.84 -0.62
N ILE A 2 48.22 8.41 0.45
CA ILE A 2 47.57 9.22 1.53
C ILE A 2 46.68 8.41 2.50
N LYS A 3 47.19 7.83 3.62
CA LYS A 3 47.51 8.39 4.97
C LYS A 3 46.41 9.26 5.61
N LEU A 4 45.71 8.75 6.63
CA LEU A 4 45.11 9.43 7.82
C LEU A 4 44.18 8.39 8.47
N PHE A 5 44.45 7.75 9.61
CA PHE A 5 44.51 8.33 10.95
C PHE A 5 45.37 7.45 11.87
N LYS A 6 46.26 8.09 12.62
CA LYS A 6 47.00 7.53 13.76
C LYS A 6 46.41 8.14 15.03
N GLY A 7 46.18 7.28 16.03
CA GLY A 7 46.41 7.63 17.43
C GLY A 7 45.19 8.03 18.27
N LEU A 8 44.70 7.08 19.06
CA LEU A 8 44.60 7.27 20.51
C LEU A 8 44.68 5.91 21.21
N LYS A 9 45.76 5.69 21.95
CA LYS A 9 45.91 4.63 22.95
C LYS A 9 45.88 5.32 24.30
N ARG A 10 45.07 4.85 25.25
CA ARG A 10 45.54 4.28 26.54
C ARG A 10 44.37 3.87 27.47
N PRO A 11 44.65 3.05 28.50
CA PRO A 11 43.74 2.06 29.07
C PRO A 11 43.12 2.50 30.40
N GLY A 12 42.12 1.76 30.88
CA GLY A 12 41.59 1.95 32.23
C GLY A 12 40.58 0.85 32.60
N GLN A 13 41.09 -0.15 33.31
CA GLN A 13 40.50 -0.93 34.40
C GLN A 13 38.97 -1.10 34.54
N LEU A 14 38.61 -2.39 34.71
CA LEU A 14 37.52 -2.93 35.51
C LEU A 14 36.87 -1.95 36.51
N THR A 15 35.52 -1.88 36.50
CA THR A 15 34.74 -2.01 37.74
C THR A 15 33.33 -2.54 37.44
N LEU A 16 33.06 -3.70 38.03
CA LEU A 16 31.77 -4.20 38.50
C LEU A 16 30.98 -3.05 39.18
N LEU A 17 29.66 -2.92 38.98
CA LEU A 17 28.67 -2.69 40.05
C LEU A 17 27.27 -2.27 39.53
N THR A 18 26.28 -2.93 40.11
CA THR A 18 24.90 -2.47 40.44
C THR A 18 23.88 -2.20 39.34
N LEU A 19 23.00 -3.20 39.19
CA LEU A 19 21.59 -3.05 38.86
C LEU A 19 20.92 -2.06 39.85
N VAL A 20 20.60 -0.87 39.36
CA VAL A 20 19.59 0.02 39.96
C VAL A 20 18.33 -0.14 39.13
N SER A 21 17.38 -0.94 39.62
CA SER A 21 16.02 -0.94 39.08
C SER A 21 15.26 0.20 39.75
N LEU A 22 15.10 1.32 39.03
CA LEU A 22 14.26 2.44 39.44
C LEU A 22 12.96 2.43 38.62
N VAL A 23 11.87 2.27 39.35
CA VAL A 23 10.47 2.67 39.10
C VAL A 23 10.25 3.51 37.84
N VAL A 24 9.49 2.99 36.86
CA VAL A 24 8.72 3.82 35.93
C VAL A 24 7.27 3.80 36.40
N ALA A 25 6.91 4.88 37.07
CA ALA A 25 5.56 5.18 37.49
C ALA A 25 4.66 5.46 36.27
N SER A 26 3.45 4.93 36.35
CA SER A 26 2.32 5.17 35.49
C SER A 26 2.06 6.66 35.27
N PHE A 27 2.01 7.09 34.01
CA PHE A 27 1.34 8.33 33.60
C PHE A 27 0.56 8.05 32.32
N VAL A 28 -0.64 7.46 32.48
CA VAL A 28 -1.65 7.41 31.42
C VAL A 28 -2.34 8.77 31.41
N GLY A 29 -1.73 9.73 30.73
CA GLY A 29 -2.37 10.99 30.39
C GLY A 29 -3.35 10.77 29.24
N TYR A 30 -4.63 10.56 29.57
CA TYR A 30 -5.71 10.69 28.60
C TYR A 30 -5.81 12.15 28.17
N LEU A 31 -5.20 12.50 27.03
CA LEU A 31 -5.53 13.72 26.32
C LEU A 31 -6.92 13.52 25.71
N ALA A 32 -7.93 14.08 26.39
CA ALA A 32 -9.26 14.25 25.83
C ALA A 32 -9.17 15.19 24.62
N LEU A 33 -9.03 14.62 23.43
CA LEU A 33 -9.27 15.33 22.19
C LEU A 33 -10.74 15.77 22.18
N PRO A 34 -11.06 17.04 21.89
CA PRO A 34 -12.44 17.43 21.67
C PRO A 34 -12.95 16.60 20.49
N ALA A 35 -14.00 15.80 20.75
CA ALA A 35 -14.76 15.16 19.70
C ALA A 35 -15.38 16.28 18.85
N ILE A 36 -14.71 16.64 17.77
CA ILE A 36 -15.31 17.44 16.71
C ILE A 36 -16.35 16.50 16.12
N ALA A 37 -17.58 16.61 16.59
CA ALA A 37 -18.74 16.00 15.98
C ALA A 37 -18.83 16.56 14.57
N GLN A 38 -18.19 15.87 13.62
CA GLN A 38 -18.51 16.04 12.21
C GLN A 38 -19.97 15.64 12.10
N ALA A 39 -20.84 16.65 12.06
CA ALA A 39 -22.24 16.46 11.73
C ALA A 39 -22.26 15.64 10.44
N ALA A 40 -22.72 14.40 10.54
CA ALA A 40 -23.02 13.61 9.36
C ALA A 40 -23.93 14.48 8.48
N PRO A 41 -23.62 14.66 7.18
CA PRO A 41 -24.50 15.44 6.32
C PRO A 41 -25.90 14.85 6.43
N ALA A 42 -26.88 15.72 6.70
CA ALA A 42 -28.26 15.35 6.89
C ALA A 42 -28.69 14.37 5.78
N SER A 43 -29.07 13.17 6.19
CA SER A 43 -29.50 12.10 5.31
C SER A 43 -30.72 12.54 4.50
N GLY A 44 -30.48 12.73 3.20
CA GLY A 44 -31.37 12.56 2.05
C GLY A 44 -32.88 12.70 2.30
N GLY A 45 -33.41 13.88 1.97
CA GLY A 45 -34.79 13.94 1.47
C GLY A 45 -34.90 13.07 0.22
N GLN A 46 -35.86 12.15 0.17
CA GLN A 46 -36.14 11.38 -1.03
C GLN A 46 -36.59 12.33 -2.14
N CYS A 47 -35.94 12.28 -3.31
CA CYS A 47 -36.43 13.04 -4.47
C CYS A 47 -37.84 12.60 -4.82
N ALA A 48 -38.74 13.57 -5.06
CA ALA A 48 -40.06 13.25 -5.56
C ALA A 48 -39.96 12.45 -6.88
N ARG A 49 -40.97 11.62 -7.16
CA ARG A 49 -40.94 10.66 -8.28
C ARG A 49 -40.58 11.33 -9.61
N ASN A 50 -41.04 12.56 -9.85
CA ASN A 50 -40.82 13.28 -11.11
C ASN A 50 -39.81 14.43 -11.00
N ASP A 51 -39.12 14.57 -9.86
CA ASP A 51 -38.14 15.64 -9.66
C ASP A 51 -36.79 15.27 -10.30
N VAL A 52 -36.62 15.69 -11.54
CA VAL A 52 -35.42 15.43 -12.34
C VAL A 52 -34.19 16.10 -11.72
N GLN A 53 -34.32 17.37 -11.34
CA GLN A 53 -33.20 18.17 -10.85
C GLN A 53 -32.67 17.64 -9.51
N CYS A 54 -33.56 17.19 -8.63
CA CYS A 54 -33.13 16.53 -7.39
C CYS A 54 -32.28 15.28 -7.68
N VAL A 55 -32.70 14.44 -8.64
CA VAL A 55 -31.94 13.22 -9.02
C VAL A 55 -30.59 13.58 -9.63
N ILE A 56 -30.54 14.57 -10.52
CA ILE A 56 -29.30 15.08 -11.13
C ILE A 56 -28.33 15.57 -10.05
N ASN A 57 -28.81 16.40 -9.12
CA ASN A 57 -27.97 16.94 -8.04
C ASN A 57 -27.36 15.83 -7.18
N ILE A 58 -28.14 14.80 -6.83
CA ILE A 58 -27.63 13.65 -6.08
C ILE A 58 -26.59 12.88 -6.91
N GLY A 59 -26.86 12.61 -8.18
CA GLY A 59 -25.91 11.92 -9.06
C GLY A 59 -24.60 12.67 -9.21
N ASN A 60 -24.64 13.99 -9.38
CA ASN A 60 -23.47 14.85 -9.47
C ASN A 60 -22.64 14.85 -8.18
N GLN A 61 -23.28 14.85 -7.02
CA GLN A 61 -22.58 14.71 -5.74
C GLN A 61 -21.87 13.35 -5.64
N LEU A 62 -22.55 12.27 -6.05
CA LEU A 62 -21.99 10.91 -6.05
C LEU A 62 -20.81 10.77 -7.03
N ILE A 63 -20.88 11.38 -8.21
CA ILE A 63 -19.79 11.41 -9.20
C ILE A 63 -18.62 12.22 -8.66
N THR A 64 -18.88 13.42 -8.13
CA THR A 64 -17.85 14.31 -7.56
C THR A 64 -17.07 13.62 -6.45
N ALA A 65 -17.76 12.93 -5.53
CA ALA A 65 -17.10 12.19 -4.45
C ALA A 65 -16.12 11.12 -5.00
N ARG A 66 -16.52 10.42 -6.07
CA ARG A 66 -15.69 9.38 -6.72
C ARG A 66 -14.51 9.97 -7.46
N LEU A 67 -14.71 11.06 -8.19
CA LEU A 67 -13.62 11.81 -8.85
C LEU A 67 -12.58 12.28 -7.84
N ASN A 68 -13.01 12.80 -6.68
CA ASN A 68 -12.12 13.21 -5.60
C ASN A 68 -11.31 12.04 -5.03
N ALA A 69 -11.94 10.87 -4.87
CA ALA A 69 -11.25 9.67 -4.41
C ALA A 69 -10.23 9.16 -5.44
N LEU A 70 -10.55 9.20 -6.73
CA LEU A 70 -9.62 8.88 -7.82
C LEU A 70 -8.45 9.88 -7.89
N ASN A 71 -8.70 11.18 -7.70
CA ASN A 71 -7.64 12.20 -7.59
C ASN A 71 -6.72 11.97 -6.40
N THR A 72 -7.28 11.51 -5.28
CA THR A 72 -6.50 11.14 -4.08
C THR A 72 -5.58 9.97 -4.37
N LEU A 73 -6.09 8.93 -5.04
CA LEU A 73 -5.27 7.80 -5.49
C LEU A 73 -4.19 8.25 -6.49
N SER A 74 -4.54 9.07 -7.49
CA SER A 74 -3.59 9.63 -8.47
C SER A 74 -2.44 10.39 -7.77
N SER A 75 -2.77 11.22 -6.78
CA SER A 75 -1.77 11.94 -5.99
C SER A 75 -0.83 10.98 -5.25
N ARG A 76 -1.37 9.89 -4.67
CA ARG A 76 -0.57 8.87 -3.99
C ARG A 76 0.36 8.15 -4.96
N VAL A 77 -0.12 7.73 -6.13
CA VAL A 77 0.71 7.09 -7.17
C VAL A 77 1.89 7.99 -7.54
N THR A 78 1.64 9.27 -7.80
CA THR A 78 2.69 10.26 -8.10
C THR A 78 3.69 10.39 -6.96
N GLN A 79 3.24 10.47 -5.71
CA GLN A 79 4.13 10.56 -4.54
C GLN A 79 5.02 9.32 -4.41
N GLN A 80 4.47 8.12 -4.59
CA GLN A 80 5.25 6.88 -4.51
C GLN A 80 6.27 6.77 -5.66
N GLN A 81 5.92 7.23 -6.85
CA GLN A 81 6.85 7.30 -7.98
C GLN A 81 8.00 8.28 -7.70
N GLN A 82 7.68 9.48 -7.19
CA GLN A 82 8.68 10.50 -6.85
C GLN A 82 9.63 10.04 -5.73
N ALA A 83 9.11 9.29 -4.76
CA ALA A 83 9.93 8.64 -3.73
C ALA A 83 10.76 7.45 -4.26
N GLY A 84 10.57 7.07 -5.53
CA GLY A 84 11.24 5.94 -6.16
C GLY A 84 10.80 4.58 -5.59
N HIS A 85 9.62 4.51 -4.98
CA HIS A 85 9.05 3.28 -4.43
C HIS A 85 8.39 2.41 -5.49
N ILE A 86 7.97 2.99 -6.63
CA ILE A 86 7.47 2.27 -7.80
C ILE A 86 8.22 2.70 -9.06
N THR A 87 8.10 1.94 -10.15
CA THR A 87 8.68 2.29 -11.45
C THR A 87 7.81 3.31 -12.20
N ALA A 88 8.39 3.96 -13.21
CA ALA A 88 7.63 4.87 -14.07
C ALA A 88 6.53 4.14 -14.86
N ASP A 89 6.77 2.90 -15.28
CA ASP A 89 5.80 2.10 -16.02
C ASP A 89 4.61 1.70 -15.13
N ALA A 90 4.87 1.24 -13.90
CA ALA A 90 3.84 0.93 -12.93
C ALA A 90 2.97 2.16 -12.60
N ALA A 91 3.62 3.31 -12.37
CA ALA A 91 2.92 4.57 -12.16
C ALA A 91 2.05 4.96 -13.37
N SER A 92 2.58 4.82 -14.59
CA SER A 92 1.85 5.14 -15.81
C SER A 92 0.64 4.24 -16.03
N ALA A 93 0.76 2.95 -15.75
CA ALA A 93 -0.35 2.00 -15.85
C ALA A 93 -1.50 2.36 -14.88
N LEU A 94 -1.18 2.64 -13.62
CA LEU A 94 -2.16 3.07 -12.62
C LEU A 94 -2.82 4.40 -13.00
N GLN A 95 -2.03 5.39 -13.45
CA GLN A 95 -2.57 6.68 -13.89
C GLN A 95 -3.50 6.54 -15.10
N ALA A 96 -3.21 5.61 -16.02
CA ALA A 96 -4.05 5.35 -17.18
C ALA A 96 -5.41 4.75 -16.78
N ASP A 97 -5.45 3.80 -15.85
CA ASP A 97 -6.72 3.23 -15.35
C ASP A 97 -7.53 4.29 -14.59
N ILE A 98 -6.87 5.08 -13.73
CA ILE A 98 -7.51 6.19 -13.02
C ILE A 98 -8.12 7.19 -14.02
N ALA A 99 -7.36 7.61 -15.02
CA ALA A 99 -7.83 8.55 -16.04
C ALA A 99 -9.01 7.99 -16.83
N THR A 100 -8.98 6.70 -17.17
CA THR A 100 -10.08 6.00 -17.85
C THR A 100 -11.38 6.09 -17.03
N ASN A 101 -11.30 5.76 -15.73
CA ASN A 101 -12.45 5.84 -14.83
C ASN A 101 -12.94 7.29 -14.63
N GLN A 102 -12.03 8.26 -14.52
CA GLN A 102 -12.40 9.67 -14.43
C GLN A 102 -13.13 10.17 -15.68
N ASN A 103 -12.63 9.82 -16.86
CA ASN A 103 -13.23 10.23 -18.13
C ASN A 103 -14.60 9.60 -18.32
N GLY A 104 -14.78 8.33 -17.96
CA GLY A 104 -16.08 7.67 -18.00
C GLY A 104 -17.08 8.30 -17.02
N LEU A 105 -16.67 8.62 -15.80
CA LEU A 105 -17.53 9.32 -14.83
C LEU A 105 -17.93 10.72 -15.31
N LYS A 106 -17.01 11.49 -15.90
CA LYS A 106 -17.31 12.80 -16.49
C LYS A 106 -18.28 12.68 -17.67
N SER A 107 -18.13 11.65 -18.49
CA SER A 107 -19.06 11.38 -19.59
C SER A 107 -20.45 11.03 -19.08
N LEU A 108 -20.54 10.21 -18.02
CA LEU A 108 -21.81 9.91 -17.35
C LEU A 108 -22.43 11.15 -16.71
N GLN A 109 -21.61 12.04 -16.14
CA GLN A 109 -22.06 13.32 -15.57
C GLN A 109 -22.70 14.20 -16.65
N SER A 110 -22.02 14.41 -17.79
CA SER A 110 -22.58 15.20 -18.89
C SER A 110 -23.87 14.60 -19.43
N LYS A 111 -23.98 13.27 -19.46
CA LYS A 111 -25.23 12.59 -19.84
C LYS A 111 -26.33 12.86 -18.81
N LEU A 112 -26.05 12.66 -17.53
CA LEU A 112 -26.99 12.91 -16.43
C LEU A 112 -27.49 14.35 -16.42
N ASP A 113 -26.61 15.33 -16.64
CA ASP A 113 -26.95 16.76 -16.68
C ASP A 113 -27.88 17.12 -17.85
N ALA A 114 -27.88 16.32 -18.91
CA ALA A 114 -28.76 16.49 -20.07
C ALA A 114 -30.12 15.80 -19.91
N GLU A 115 -30.33 15.03 -18.84
CA GLU A 115 -31.56 14.25 -18.67
C GLU A 115 -32.78 15.14 -18.40
N THR A 116 -33.86 14.89 -19.12
CA THR A 116 -35.14 15.62 -18.98
C THR A 116 -36.22 14.79 -18.27
N SER A 117 -35.90 13.54 -17.90
CA SER A 117 -36.81 12.65 -17.19
C SER A 117 -36.18 12.07 -15.93
N ALA A 118 -36.97 12.01 -14.85
CA ALA A 118 -36.48 11.49 -13.58
C ALA A 118 -36.24 9.97 -13.63
N GLN A 119 -36.81 9.26 -14.62
CA GLN A 119 -36.55 7.84 -14.84
C GLN A 119 -35.16 7.63 -15.45
N ALA A 120 -34.83 8.37 -16.51
CA ALA A 120 -33.55 8.27 -17.19
C ALA A 120 -32.40 8.80 -16.31
N ALA A 121 -32.60 9.93 -15.61
CA ALA A 121 -31.64 10.41 -14.60
C ALA A 121 -31.36 9.36 -13.51
N ARG A 122 -32.39 8.64 -13.03
CA ARG A 122 -32.18 7.54 -12.07
C ARG A 122 -31.43 6.36 -12.67
N GLN A 123 -31.60 6.07 -13.96
CA GLN A 123 -30.81 5.03 -14.64
C GLN A 123 -29.34 5.42 -14.72
N ASP A 124 -29.03 6.68 -15.03
CA ASP A 124 -27.66 7.15 -15.05
C ASP A 124 -27.03 7.17 -13.66
N VAL A 125 -27.79 7.55 -12.63
CA VAL A 125 -27.35 7.40 -11.24
C VAL A 125 -27.07 5.94 -10.89
N ARG A 126 -27.88 4.97 -11.36
CA ARG A 126 -27.57 3.54 -11.17
C ARG A 126 -26.27 3.13 -11.87
N ASN A 127 -25.99 3.67 -13.05
CA ASN A 127 -24.77 3.35 -13.80
C ASN A 127 -23.49 3.76 -13.05
N ILE A 128 -23.54 4.80 -12.19
CA ILE A 128 -22.44 5.16 -11.27
C ILE A 128 -22.00 3.94 -10.44
N PHE A 129 -22.96 3.13 -9.99
CA PHE A 129 -22.71 1.96 -9.16
C PHE A 129 -22.46 0.72 -10.00
N TRP A 130 -23.23 0.50 -11.06
CA TRP A 130 -23.16 -0.74 -11.84
C TRP A 130 -21.94 -0.81 -12.76
N GLN A 131 -21.70 0.24 -13.54
CA GLN A 131 -20.64 0.25 -14.56
C GLN A 131 -19.27 0.57 -13.96
N PHE A 132 -19.20 1.54 -13.05
CA PHE A 132 -17.92 2.05 -12.55
C PHE A 132 -17.46 1.37 -11.26
N ARG A 133 -18.37 1.01 -10.35
CA ARG A 133 -18.07 0.34 -9.07
C ARG A 133 -16.87 0.97 -8.30
N ILE A 134 -16.64 2.28 -8.41
CA ILE A 134 -15.37 2.91 -7.98
C ILE A 134 -14.95 2.53 -6.55
N TYR A 135 -15.87 2.58 -5.59
CA TYR A 135 -15.57 2.26 -4.20
C TYR A 135 -15.56 0.76 -3.89
N ALA A 136 -16.24 -0.06 -4.69
CA ALA A 136 -16.36 -1.49 -4.45
C ALA A 136 -15.23 -2.29 -5.12
N VAL A 137 -14.71 -1.78 -6.24
CA VAL A 137 -13.79 -2.52 -7.12
C VAL A 137 -12.55 -1.71 -7.46
N VAL A 138 -12.71 -0.60 -8.20
CA VAL A 138 -11.57 0.13 -8.80
C VAL A 138 -10.59 0.61 -7.74
N LEU A 139 -11.05 1.38 -6.74
CA LEU A 139 -10.14 1.85 -5.69
C LEU A 139 -9.50 0.72 -4.89
N PRO A 140 -10.25 -0.28 -4.37
CA PRO A 140 -9.62 -1.41 -3.68
C PRO A 140 -8.56 -2.12 -4.53
N ARG A 141 -8.85 -2.42 -5.80
CA ARG A 141 -7.92 -3.09 -6.71
C ARG A 141 -6.68 -2.25 -6.97
N ASP A 142 -6.84 -0.96 -7.26
CA ASP A 142 -5.71 -0.11 -7.65
C ASP A 142 -4.82 0.25 -6.45
N TYR A 143 -5.40 0.36 -5.25
CA TYR A 143 -4.59 0.46 -4.02
C TYR A 143 -3.77 -0.81 -3.77
N GLN A 144 -4.33 -1.99 -4.04
CA GLN A 144 -3.59 -3.26 -3.97
C GLN A 144 -2.49 -3.31 -5.02
N GLN A 145 -2.77 -2.96 -6.27
CA GLN A 145 -1.75 -2.86 -7.32
C GLN A 145 -0.61 -1.93 -6.90
N LEU A 146 -0.92 -0.75 -6.35
CA LEU A 146 0.10 0.19 -5.86
C LEU A 146 0.96 -0.43 -4.75
N HIS A 147 0.36 -1.12 -3.77
CA HIS A 147 1.11 -1.79 -2.72
C HIS A 147 2.00 -2.91 -3.27
N PHE A 148 1.44 -3.73 -4.16
CA PHE A 148 2.16 -4.79 -4.85
C PHE A 148 3.37 -4.27 -5.64
N ASP A 149 3.23 -3.15 -6.35
CA ASP A 149 4.34 -2.53 -7.08
C ASP A 149 5.46 -2.03 -6.16
N ILE A 150 5.11 -1.53 -4.97
CA ILE A 150 6.08 -1.13 -3.94
C ILE A 150 6.84 -2.35 -3.41
N GLU A 151 6.13 -3.43 -3.11
CA GLU A 151 6.72 -4.68 -2.60
C GLU A 151 7.66 -5.31 -3.63
N GLN A 152 7.25 -5.40 -4.89
CA GLN A 152 8.11 -5.88 -5.97
C GLN A 152 9.38 -5.02 -6.12
N LYS A 153 9.25 -3.69 -6.02
CA LYS A 153 10.41 -2.80 -6.09
C LYS A 153 11.37 -3.01 -4.92
N LEU A 154 10.84 -3.21 -3.72
CA LEU A 154 11.64 -3.51 -2.53
C LEU A 154 12.36 -4.87 -2.67
N ALA A 155 11.64 -5.91 -3.06
CA ALA A 155 12.19 -7.25 -3.31
C ALA A 155 13.34 -7.20 -4.34
N SER A 156 13.15 -6.50 -5.46
CA SER A 156 14.19 -6.31 -6.47
C SER A 156 15.44 -5.61 -5.93
N ARG A 157 15.29 -4.63 -5.03
CA ARG A 157 16.45 -3.98 -4.37
C ARG A 157 17.16 -4.92 -3.40
N MET A 158 16.41 -5.73 -2.65
CA MET A 158 16.97 -6.76 -1.77
C MET A 158 17.73 -7.82 -2.57
N GLU A 159 17.17 -8.26 -3.69
CA GLU A 159 17.80 -9.21 -4.61
C GLU A 159 19.16 -8.66 -5.11
N ALA A 160 19.18 -7.41 -5.56
CA ALA A 160 20.40 -6.77 -6.03
C ALA A 160 21.48 -6.63 -4.94
N ALA A 161 21.11 -6.66 -3.66
CA ALA A 161 22.05 -6.57 -2.54
C ALA A 161 22.75 -7.91 -2.20
N LYS A 162 22.23 -9.06 -2.65
CA LYS A 162 22.73 -10.40 -2.31
C LYS A 162 24.24 -10.54 -2.46
N ALA A 163 24.78 -10.19 -3.63
CA ALA A 163 26.21 -10.34 -3.92
C ALA A 163 27.09 -9.46 -3.01
N ALA A 164 26.63 -8.25 -2.65
CA ALA A 164 27.36 -7.37 -1.75
C ALA A 164 27.38 -7.93 -0.31
N ILE A 165 26.26 -8.51 0.13
CA ILE A 165 26.16 -9.15 1.44
C ILE A 165 27.08 -10.38 1.51
N GLU A 166 27.07 -11.26 0.51
CA GLU A 166 27.95 -12.43 0.44
C GLU A 166 29.42 -12.03 0.56
N LYS A 167 29.84 -11.00 -0.18
CA LYS A 167 31.19 -10.45 -0.10
C LYS A 167 31.52 -9.93 1.30
N ALA A 168 30.58 -9.24 1.94
CA ALA A 168 30.77 -8.70 3.29
C ALA A 168 30.90 -9.83 4.33
N ILE A 169 30.10 -10.89 4.20
CA ILE A 169 30.17 -12.07 5.07
C ILE A 169 31.51 -12.79 4.90
N ALA A 170 31.98 -12.98 3.67
CA ALA A 170 33.27 -13.61 3.39
C ALA A 170 34.46 -12.82 3.97
N ALA A 171 34.35 -11.49 4.03
CA ALA A 171 35.36 -10.61 4.61
C ALA A 171 35.27 -10.48 6.15
N ALA A 172 34.20 -10.98 6.77
CA ALA A 172 34.00 -10.87 8.22
C ALA A 172 34.93 -11.81 9.01
N PRO A 173 35.23 -11.49 10.29
CA PRO A 173 35.98 -12.39 11.16
C PRO A 173 35.34 -13.78 11.25
N ALA A 174 36.17 -14.84 11.26
CA ALA A 174 35.71 -16.23 11.28
C ALA A 174 34.74 -16.54 12.44
N SER A 175 34.90 -15.87 13.59
CA SER A 175 34.01 -16.01 14.74
C SER A 175 32.57 -15.55 14.50
N LYS A 176 32.31 -14.74 13.46
CA LYS A 176 30.98 -14.20 13.11
C LYS A 176 30.37 -14.86 11.89
N GLN A 177 31.17 -15.52 11.06
CA GLN A 177 30.72 -16.03 9.76
C GLN A 177 29.53 -16.99 9.87
N ALA A 178 29.51 -17.87 10.88
CA ALA A 178 28.40 -18.80 11.08
C ALA A 178 27.07 -18.08 11.35
N GLN A 179 27.05 -17.08 12.24
CA GLN A 179 25.85 -16.32 12.55
C GLN A 179 25.37 -15.47 11.36
N LEU A 180 26.32 -14.81 10.69
CA LEU A 180 26.04 -14.03 9.48
C LEU A 180 25.44 -14.91 8.36
N GLN A 181 25.98 -16.10 8.16
CA GLN A 181 25.48 -17.04 7.15
C GLN A 181 24.08 -17.54 7.49
N SER A 182 23.77 -17.75 8.77
CA SER A 182 22.42 -18.13 9.21
C SER A 182 21.40 -17.04 8.86
N LEU A 183 21.69 -15.79 9.21
CA LEU A 183 20.81 -14.64 8.89
C LEU A 183 20.67 -14.44 7.39
N TYR A 184 21.74 -14.59 6.63
CA TYR A 184 21.68 -14.44 5.18
C TYR A 184 20.88 -15.56 4.50
N ASN A 185 20.90 -16.77 5.06
CA ASN A 185 20.06 -17.85 4.58
C ASN A 185 18.58 -17.60 4.87
N ASP A 186 18.24 -17.08 6.07
CA ASP A 186 16.85 -16.71 6.39
C ASP A 186 16.39 -15.57 5.47
N PHE A 187 17.18 -14.51 5.32
CA PHE A 187 16.92 -13.42 4.37
C PHE A 187 16.55 -13.93 2.96
N LYS A 188 17.33 -14.86 2.41
CA LYS A 188 17.04 -15.46 1.09
C LYS A 188 15.74 -16.25 1.09
N ALA A 189 15.46 -16.99 2.15
CA ALA A 189 14.24 -17.78 2.29
C ALA A 189 12.99 -16.87 2.40
N GLN A 190 13.08 -15.78 3.15
CA GLN A 190 12.01 -14.79 3.25
C GLN A 190 11.77 -14.08 1.93
N LEU A 191 12.83 -13.70 1.21
CA LEU A 191 12.69 -13.09 -0.11
C LEU A 191 12.00 -14.03 -1.11
N ALA A 192 12.42 -15.30 -1.15
CA ALA A 192 11.76 -16.31 -1.99
C ALA A 192 10.29 -16.53 -1.60
N THR A 193 9.97 -16.47 -0.30
CA THR A 193 8.58 -16.57 0.19
C THR A 193 7.73 -15.40 -0.32
N ALA A 194 8.26 -14.18 -0.31
CA ALA A 194 7.57 -13.01 -0.85
C ALA A 194 7.36 -13.13 -2.37
N GLU A 195 8.40 -13.50 -3.12
CA GLU A 195 8.34 -13.66 -4.58
C GLU A 195 7.29 -14.69 -5.01
N ALA A 196 7.15 -15.81 -4.29
CA ALA A 196 6.11 -16.80 -4.56
C ALA A 196 4.68 -16.25 -4.42
N GLN A 197 4.47 -15.24 -3.56
CA GLN A 197 3.17 -14.58 -3.42
C GLN A 197 2.90 -13.58 -4.55
N PHE A 198 3.95 -13.00 -5.15
CA PHE A 198 3.81 -12.06 -6.25
C PHE A 198 3.14 -12.69 -7.46
N ASP A 199 3.48 -13.93 -7.80
CA ASP A 199 2.82 -14.68 -8.88
C ASP A 199 1.31 -14.83 -8.64
N THR A 200 0.91 -15.04 -7.37
CA THR A 200 -0.50 -15.14 -6.98
C THR A 200 -1.22 -13.81 -7.15
N VAL A 201 -0.61 -12.70 -6.71
CA VAL A 201 -1.17 -11.37 -6.87
C VAL A 201 -1.29 -11.01 -8.36
N GLN A 202 -0.21 -11.17 -9.12
CA GLN A 202 -0.14 -10.82 -10.54
C GLN A 202 -1.17 -11.56 -11.39
N SER A 203 -1.44 -12.83 -11.08
CA SER A 203 -2.46 -13.62 -11.79
C SER A 203 -3.89 -13.32 -11.35
N THR A 204 -4.11 -12.97 -10.09
CA THR A 204 -5.47 -12.82 -9.52
C THR A 204 -5.99 -11.39 -9.63
N LEU A 205 -5.15 -10.38 -9.40
CA LEU A 205 -5.56 -8.98 -9.33
C LEU A 205 -6.25 -8.46 -10.62
N PRO A 206 -5.79 -8.79 -11.85
CA PRO A 206 -6.47 -8.37 -13.07
C PRO A 206 -7.92 -8.89 -13.20
N THR A 207 -8.28 -9.94 -12.46
CA THR A 207 -9.64 -10.50 -12.46
C THR A 207 -10.62 -9.69 -11.60
N LEU A 208 -10.14 -8.75 -10.79
CA LEU A 208 -10.98 -7.92 -9.92
C LEU A 208 -11.61 -6.77 -10.72
N THR A 209 -12.56 -7.08 -11.59
CA THR A 209 -13.22 -6.09 -12.47
C THR A 209 -14.66 -5.78 -12.03
N PRO A 210 -15.21 -4.61 -12.38
CA PRO A 210 -16.62 -4.31 -12.15
C PRO A 210 -17.56 -5.37 -12.75
N GLU A 211 -17.19 -5.93 -13.91
CA GLU A 211 -17.95 -6.98 -14.58
C GLU A 211 -17.99 -8.26 -13.74
N ASN A 212 -16.83 -8.77 -13.31
CA ASN A 212 -16.77 -9.97 -12.49
C ASN A 212 -17.46 -9.77 -11.13
N TYR A 213 -17.38 -8.57 -10.57
CA TYR A 213 -18.13 -8.21 -9.36
C TYR A 213 -19.64 -8.30 -9.57
N ASN A 214 -20.14 -7.83 -10.71
CA ASN A 214 -21.56 -7.87 -11.04
C ASN A 214 -22.06 -9.29 -11.36
N GLN A 215 -21.22 -10.11 -11.98
CA GLN A 215 -21.56 -11.47 -12.41
C GLN A 215 -21.58 -12.48 -11.26
N ASP A 216 -20.53 -12.50 -10.44
CA ASP A 216 -20.38 -13.45 -9.34
C ASP A 216 -19.65 -12.81 -8.16
N HIS A 217 -20.44 -12.28 -7.23
CA HIS A 217 -19.95 -11.66 -6.02
C HIS A 217 -19.15 -12.62 -5.12
N ALA A 218 -19.48 -13.91 -5.12
CA ALA A 218 -18.80 -14.89 -4.27
C ALA A 218 -17.42 -15.22 -4.82
N ALA A 219 -17.32 -15.46 -6.13
CA ALA A 219 -16.04 -15.65 -6.81
C ALA A 219 -15.16 -14.39 -6.69
N TYR A 220 -15.73 -13.19 -6.90
CA TYR A 220 -15.02 -11.94 -6.70
C TYR A 220 -14.46 -11.80 -5.28
N ALA A 221 -15.30 -12.04 -4.26
CA ALA A 221 -14.89 -11.95 -2.87
C ALA A 221 -13.77 -12.95 -2.52
N SER A 222 -13.84 -14.16 -3.06
CA SER A 222 -12.79 -15.17 -2.91
C SER A 222 -11.46 -14.71 -3.52
N ASN A 223 -11.48 -14.18 -4.75
CA ASN A 223 -10.29 -13.65 -5.42
C ASN A 223 -9.69 -12.46 -4.67
N LEU A 224 -10.52 -11.53 -4.17
CA LEU A 224 -10.05 -10.41 -3.37
C LEU A 224 -9.42 -10.88 -2.06
N ALA A 225 -9.99 -11.88 -1.39
CA ALA A 225 -9.42 -12.46 -0.18
C ALA A 225 -8.07 -13.15 -0.46
N LYS A 226 -7.96 -13.84 -1.61
CA LYS A 226 -6.72 -14.48 -2.06
C LYS A 226 -5.60 -13.45 -2.26
N VAL A 227 -5.88 -12.35 -2.96
CA VAL A 227 -4.92 -11.24 -3.12
C VAL A 227 -4.48 -10.69 -1.77
N ARG A 228 -5.43 -10.35 -0.89
CA ARG A 228 -5.11 -9.79 0.45
C ARG A 228 -4.25 -10.73 1.29
N SER A 229 -4.51 -12.03 1.21
CA SER A 229 -3.72 -13.03 1.93
C SER A 229 -2.30 -13.11 1.36
N ALA A 230 -2.16 -13.12 0.03
CA ALA A 230 -0.87 -13.17 -0.64
C ALA A 230 -0.02 -11.91 -0.32
N GLU A 231 -0.61 -10.71 -0.44
CA GLU A 231 0.03 -9.45 -0.06
C GLU A 231 0.46 -9.45 1.40
N LYS A 232 -0.39 -9.89 2.33
CA LYS A 232 -0.03 -9.95 3.75
C LYS A 232 1.17 -10.86 4.01
N THR A 233 1.22 -12.02 3.36
CA THR A 233 2.35 -12.95 3.47
C THR A 233 3.61 -12.34 2.87
N ALA A 234 3.52 -11.73 1.67
CA ALA A 234 4.65 -11.06 1.03
C ALA A 234 5.21 -9.93 1.90
N HIS A 235 4.34 -9.06 2.41
CA HIS A 235 4.69 -7.98 3.32
C HIS A 235 5.45 -8.48 4.56
N THR A 236 4.92 -9.52 5.20
CA THR A 236 5.52 -10.09 6.42
C THR A 236 6.92 -10.64 6.13
N ALA A 237 7.07 -11.37 5.04
CA ALA A 237 8.34 -11.95 4.63
C ALA A 237 9.36 -10.85 4.25
N LEU A 238 8.97 -9.82 3.50
CA LEU A 238 9.84 -8.68 3.19
C LEU A 238 10.27 -7.91 4.45
N HIS A 239 9.39 -7.76 5.43
CA HIS A 239 9.74 -7.15 6.71
C HIS A 239 10.76 -7.99 7.49
N GLN A 240 10.59 -9.32 7.51
CA GLN A 240 11.55 -10.23 8.14
C GLN A 240 12.91 -10.19 7.42
N ALA A 241 12.91 -10.25 6.09
CA ALA A 241 14.10 -10.07 5.27
C ALA A 241 14.83 -8.76 5.59
N ALA A 242 14.09 -7.65 5.72
CA ALA A 242 14.67 -6.36 6.13
C ALA A 242 15.28 -6.40 7.55
N SER A 243 14.66 -7.14 8.47
CA SER A 243 15.19 -7.35 9.82
C SER A 243 16.51 -8.12 9.81
N ASP A 244 16.61 -9.18 9.02
CA ASP A 244 17.85 -9.97 8.87
C ASP A 244 18.98 -9.12 8.29
N LEU A 245 18.69 -8.32 7.26
CA LEU A 245 19.65 -7.37 6.69
C LEU A 245 20.14 -6.37 7.74
N HIS A 246 19.26 -5.89 8.61
CA HIS A 246 19.62 -4.99 9.70
C HIS A 246 20.57 -5.68 10.71
N GLN A 247 20.26 -6.91 11.11
CA GLN A 247 21.10 -7.68 12.04
C GLN A 247 22.47 -8.01 11.44
N ILE A 248 22.52 -8.40 10.15
CA ILE A 248 23.77 -8.59 9.40
C ILE A 248 24.61 -7.30 9.45
N ALA A 249 24.00 -6.15 9.17
CA ALA A 249 24.69 -4.87 9.19
C ALA A 249 25.22 -4.50 10.58
N GLN A 250 24.49 -4.83 11.66
CA GLN A 250 24.96 -4.61 13.03
C GLN A 250 26.15 -5.52 13.37
N LEU A 251 26.08 -6.80 13.04
CA LEU A 251 27.15 -7.77 13.33
C LEU A 251 28.46 -7.45 12.60
N LEU A 252 28.37 -6.91 11.38
CA LEU A 252 29.51 -6.48 10.58
C LEU A 252 30.19 -5.19 11.10
N LYS A 253 29.47 -4.36 11.88
CA LYS A 253 30.03 -3.13 12.47
C LYS A 253 30.76 -3.37 13.79
N ASN A 254 30.28 -4.34 14.57
CA ASN A 254 30.89 -4.75 15.83
C ASN A 254 32.12 -5.62 15.58
#